data_AF-A0A8C7P9R7-F1
#
_entry.id   AF-A0A8C7P9R7-F1
#
_cell.length_a   1.000
_cell.length_b   1.000
_cell.length_c   1.000
_cell.angle_alpha   90.00
_cell.angle_beta   90.00
_cell.angle_gamma   90.00
#
_symmetry.space_group_name_H-M   'P 1'
#
loop_
_entity.id
_entity.type
_entity.pdbx_description
1 polymer ?
#
loop_
_entity_poly.entity_id
_entity_poly.type
_entity_poly.pdbx_seq_one_letter_code
_entity_poly.pdbx_strand_id
1 'polypeptide(L)'
;MCVLGCSLVLMAQGFYSAADDVVELNPSNFNREVLQSDSLWLIEFYAPWCGHCQSLTADWKKTATALKGIVKVGAVDADQHKSLGGQYGVRGFPSIKIFGANKNKPDDYQGGRSSQAIVDGALNTLRTLVKDRMSGSGGGGGGGGSKKNVVELTDDNFDRLVLDSGEVWLVEFFAPWCGHCKSLEPEWAAAASAVKEQTKDKVHLGAVDATVHQGLASRYGIRGFPTIKIFKKGEEPEDYQGGRIRGDIIARALDLFSDNAAPPELLEILNADVLKKTCEDYQLCVIAVLPHILDTGAAGRNSYLEVMMKMAEKYKKKMWGWLWTEAGAQMELEASLGIGGFGYPAMTAINARKMKFALLKGSFSETGIHEFLRDLSVGRGSTATVGGGALPKINSVDAWDGKDGELPVVDDYDLSDVDLDDDIGKEEL
;
A
#
# COMPACT_ATOMS: atom_id res chain seq x y z
N MET A 1 58.12 -8.73 -66.42
CA MET A 1 57.42 -8.20 -65.23
C MET A 1 55.98 -8.66 -65.28
N CYS A 2 55.56 -9.53 -64.37
CA CYS A 2 54.17 -9.64 -63.92
C CYS A 2 54.18 -10.48 -62.63
N VAL A 3 54.19 -9.78 -61.49
CA VAL A 3 54.07 -10.37 -60.16
C VAL A 3 52.58 -10.52 -59.90
N LEU A 4 52.09 -11.77 -59.85
CA LEU A 4 50.73 -12.05 -59.38
C LEU A 4 50.68 -11.82 -57.87
N GLY A 5 50.10 -10.69 -57.45
CA GLY A 5 49.74 -10.44 -56.06
C GLY A 5 48.53 -11.27 -55.69
N CYS A 6 48.73 -12.28 -54.85
CA CYS A 6 47.66 -13.02 -54.19
C CYS A 6 47.12 -12.15 -53.05
N SER A 7 46.04 -11.39 -53.30
CA SER A 7 45.33 -10.64 -52.27
C SER A 7 44.62 -11.60 -51.33
N LEU A 8 45.20 -11.82 -50.15
CA LEU A 8 44.49 -12.42 -49.01
C LEU A 8 43.37 -11.46 -48.60
N VAL A 9 42.13 -11.79 -48.96
CA VAL A 9 40.94 -11.17 -48.39
C VAL A 9 40.81 -11.71 -46.97
N LEU A 10 41.21 -10.92 -45.96
CA LEU A 10 40.81 -11.18 -44.57
C LEU A 10 39.29 -11.01 -44.49
N MET A 11 38.55 -12.12 -44.50
CA MET A 11 37.18 -12.11 -44.00
C MET A 11 37.25 -11.87 -42.49
N ALA A 12 36.70 -10.76 -42.02
CA ALA A 12 36.52 -10.50 -40.60
C ALA A 12 35.60 -11.59 -40.03
N GLN A 13 36.15 -12.45 -39.18
CA GLN A 13 35.37 -13.45 -38.45
C GLN A 13 34.55 -12.73 -37.37
N GLY A 14 33.23 -12.79 -37.46
CA GLY A 14 32.35 -12.42 -36.35
C GLY A 14 32.61 -13.32 -35.14
N PHE A 15 32.41 -12.80 -33.93
CA PHE A 15 32.59 -13.58 -32.69
C PHE A 15 31.55 -14.70 -32.52
N TYR A 16 30.45 -14.60 -33.26
CA TYR A 16 29.29 -15.47 -33.19
C TYR A 16 29.01 -16.06 -34.57
N SER A 17 28.34 -17.21 -34.59
CA SER A 17 28.01 -17.93 -35.81
C SER A 17 26.63 -18.53 -35.71
N ALA A 18 26.06 -18.97 -36.82
CA ALA A 18 24.76 -19.63 -36.85
C ALA A 18 24.69 -20.94 -36.03
N ALA A 19 25.84 -21.50 -35.62
CA ALA A 19 25.91 -22.67 -34.75
C ALA A 19 25.79 -22.32 -33.25
N ASP A 20 25.97 -21.04 -32.90
CA ASP A 20 25.83 -20.56 -31.52
C ASP A 20 24.36 -20.20 -31.23
N ASP A 21 23.95 -20.27 -29.96
CA ASP A 21 22.62 -19.81 -29.54
C ASP A 21 22.50 -18.27 -29.48
N VAL A 22 23.54 -17.54 -29.87
CA VAL A 22 23.60 -16.07 -29.90
C VAL A 22 23.06 -15.58 -31.25
N VAL A 23 22.04 -14.72 -31.22
CA VAL A 23 21.49 -14.13 -32.44
C VAL A 23 22.32 -12.93 -32.87
N GLU A 24 22.89 -12.97 -34.09
CA GLU A 24 23.55 -11.81 -34.67
C GLU A 24 22.53 -10.75 -35.11
N LEU A 25 22.70 -9.55 -34.58
CA LEU A 25 21.80 -8.43 -34.77
C LEU A 25 22.51 -7.30 -35.53
N ASN A 26 21.81 -6.74 -36.51
CA ASN A 26 22.28 -5.66 -37.36
C ASN A 26 21.10 -4.74 -37.73
N PRO A 27 21.33 -3.57 -38.36
CA PRO A 27 20.27 -2.62 -38.67
C PRO A 27 19.09 -3.19 -39.47
N SER A 28 19.31 -4.24 -40.27
CA SER A 28 18.25 -4.83 -41.12
C SER A 28 17.30 -5.76 -40.36
N ASN A 29 17.74 -6.37 -39.26
CA ASN A 29 16.92 -7.32 -38.50
C ASN A 29 16.56 -6.83 -37.08
N PHE A 30 17.28 -5.85 -36.52
CA PHE A 30 17.13 -5.43 -35.12
C PHE A 30 15.69 -5.05 -34.76
N ASN A 31 15.00 -4.29 -35.62
CA ASN A 31 13.63 -3.89 -35.37
C ASN A 31 12.70 -5.11 -35.27
N ARG A 32 12.79 -6.04 -36.23
CA ARG A 32 11.96 -7.24 -36.28
C ARG A 32 12.26 -8.20 -35.12
N GLU A 33 13.53 -8.49 -34.88
CA GLU A 33 13.93 -9.49 -33.90
C GLU A 33 13.77 -8.97 -32.46
N VAL A 34 14.10 -7.69 -32.21
CA VAL A 34 14.18 -7.13 -30.85
C VAL A 34 12.97 -6.26 -30.53
N LEU A 35 12.71 -5.23 -31.34
CA LEU A 35 11.73 -4.19 -30.99
C LEU A 35 10.28 -4.68 -31.14
N GLN A 36 10.02 -5.54 -32.12
CA GLN A 36 8.71 -6.15 -32.35
C GLN A 36 8.50 -7.47 -31.58
N SER A 37 9.48 -7.90 -30.78
CA SER A 37 9.43 -9.15 -30.02
C SER A 37 8.91 -8.95 -28.60
N ASP A 38 7.99 -9.81 -28.16
CA ASP A 38 7.50 -9.84 -26.77
C ASP A 38 8.48 -10.48 -25.77
N SER A 39 9.54 -11.13 -26.27
CA SER A 39 10.56 -11.78 -25.45
C SER A 39 11.49 -10.76 -24.78
N LEU A 40 12.03 -11.09 -23.60
CA LEU A 40 13.15 -10.37 -23.01
C LEU A 40 14.41 -10.61 -23.86
N TRP A 41 15.16 -9.55 -24.12
CA TRP A 41 16.39 -9.60 -24.91
C TRP A 41 17.59 -9.09 -24.10
N LEU A 42 18.67 -9.86 -24.08
CA LEU A 42 20.00 -9.41 -23.64
C LEU A 42 20.86 -9.22 -24.87
N ILE A 43 21.42 -8.02 -25.05
CA ILE A 43 22.18 -7.67 -26.25
C ILE A 43 23.54 -7.14 -25.85
N GLU A 44 24.59 -7.80 -26.32
CA GLU A 44 25.95 -7.29 -26.25
C GLU A 44 26.23 -6.38 -27.46
N PHE A 45 26.72 -5.18 -27.20
CA PHE A 45 27.31 -4.30 -28.21
C PHE A 45 28.84 -4.40 -28.09
N TYR A 46 29.48 -4.91 -29.13
CA TYR A 46 30.91 -5.23 -29.14
C TYR A 46 31.63 -4.61 -30.34
N ALA A 47 32.97 -4.77 -30.34
CA ALA A 47 33.83 -4.49 -31.48
C ALA A 47 34.84 -5.64 -31.66
N PRO A 48 35.18 -6.09 -32.88
CA PRO A 48 36.06 -7.24 -33.09
C PRO A 48 37.49 -7.06 -32.55
N TRP A 49 37.98 -5.81 -32.52
CA TRP A 49 39.32 -5.47 -32.01
C TRP A 49 39.37 -5.30 -30.48
N CYS A 50 38.25 -5.37 -29.78
CA CYS A 50 38.16 -5.14 -28.33
C CYS A 50 38.53 -6.41 -27.54
N GLY A 51 39.67 -6.38 -26.83
CA GLY A 51 40.14 -7.51 -26.03
C GLY A 51 39.16 -7.95 -24.91
N HIS A 52 38.49 -7.00 -24.25
CA HIS A 52 37.45 -7.35 -23.26
C HIS A 52 36.23 -8.04 -23.87
N CYS A 53 35.95 -7.79 -25.15
CA CYS A 53 34.85 -8.40 -25.90
C CYS A 53 35.23 -9.84 -26.31
N GLN A 54 36.48 -10.04 -26.72
CA GLN A 54 37.02 -11.38 -26.97
C GLN A 54 36.96 -12.25 -25.70
N SER A 55 37.34 -11.70 -24.54
CA SER A 55 37.26 -12.40 -23.25
C SER A 55 35.83 -12.76 -22.83
N LEU A 56 34.84 -11.94 -23.21
CA LEU A 56 33.42 -12.18 -22.88
C LEU A 56 32.78 -13.26 -23.78
N THR A 57 33.32 -13.51 -24.98
CA THR A 57 32.70 -14.36 -26.00
C THR A 57 32.33 -15.75 -25.47
N ALA A 58 33.23 -16.40 -24.72
CA ALA A 58 32.98 -17.74 -24.18
C ALA A 58 31.86 -17.77 -23.14
N ASP A 59 31.80 -16.76 -22.26
CA ASP A 59 30.72 -16.63 -21.28
C ASP A 59 29.41 -16.22 -21.94
N TRP A 60 29.43 -15.36 -22.96
CA TRP A 60 28.23 -14.94 -23.69
C TRP A 60 27.56 -16.10 -24.43
N LYS A 61 28.36 -16.97 -25.06
CA LYS A 61 27.86 -18.22 -25.68
C LYS A 61 27.21 -19.14 -24.65
N LYS A 62 27.85 -19.35 -23.50
CA LYS A 62 27.28 -20.14 -22.39
C LYS A 62 25.98 -19.54 -21.87
N THR A 63 25.92 -18.22 -21.70
CA THR A 63 24.70 -17.50 -21.30
C THR A 63 23.57 -17.73 -22.30
N ALA A 64 23.86 -17.62 -23.61
CA ALA A 64 22.86 -17.85 -24.65
C ALA A 64 22.31 -19.28 -24.62
N THR A 65 23.18 -20.28 -24.46
CA THR A 65 22.75 -21.68 -24.33
C THR A 65 21.96 -21.93 -23.05
N ALA A 66 22.39 -21.38 -21.91
CA ALA A 66 21.70 -21.55 -20.64
C ALA A 66 20.30 -20.89 -20.60
N LEU A 67 20.13 -19.77 -21.31
CA LEU A 67 18.87 -19.03 -21.36
C LEU A 67 18.00 -19.41 -22.56
N LYS A 68 18.40 -20.41 -23.36
CA LYS A 68 17.70 -20.82 -24.57
C LYS A 68 16.24 -21.15 -24.27
N GLY A 69 15.34 -20.46 -24.97
CA GLY A 69 13.88 -20.59 -24.81
C GLY A 69 13.28 -19.79 -23.66
N ILE A 70 14.10 -19.14 -22.82
CA ILE A 70 13.66 -18.34 -21.67
C ILE A 70 13.89 -16.84 -21.94
N VAL A 71 15.11 -16.47 -22.33
CA VAL A 71 15.52 -15.11 -22.67
C VAL A 71 16.31 -15.16 -23.98
N LYS A 72 16.04 -14.23 -24.89
CA LYS A 72 16.78 -14.15 -26.15
C LYS A 72 18.10 -13.43 -25.91
N VAL A 73 19.19 -13.99 -26.44
CA VAL A 73 20.54 -13.42 -26.32
C VAL A 73 21.04 -13.08 -27.72
N GLY A 74 21.47 -11.84 -27.90
CA GLY A 74 21.97 -11.36 -29.18
C GLY A 74 23.27 -10.56 -29.05
N ALA A 75 23.87 -10.27 -30.19
CA ALA A 75 25.09 -9.49 -30.28
C ALA A 75 25.05 -8.55 -31.48
N VAL A 76 25.54 -7.32 -31.30
CA VAL A 76 25.66 -6.29 -32.33
C VAL A 76 27.11 -5.88 -32.43
N ASP A 77 27.70 -6.00 -33.63
CA ASP A 77 28.97 -5.33 -33.94
C ASP A 77 28.70 -3.84 -34.08
N ALA A 78 28.98 -3.09 -33.02
CA ALA A 78 28.74 -1.66 -32.94
C ALA A 78 29.90 -0.85 -33.52
N ASP A 79 31.03 -1.47 -33.85
CA ASP A 79 32.09 -0.83 -34.63
C ASP A 79 31.72 -0.78 -36.12
N GLN A 80 31.11 -1.86 -36.62
CA GLN A 80 30.53 -1.88 -37.96
C GLN A 80 29.22 -1.08 -38.04
N HIS A 81 28.38 -1.15 -37.00
CA HIS A 81 27.05 -0.51 -36.98
C HIS A 81 26.97 0.62 -35.93
N LYS A 82 27.83 1.62 -36.10
CA LYS A 82 27.97 2.76 -35.15
C LYS A 82 26.67 3.51 -34.88
N SER A 83 25.81 3.68 -35.90
CA SER A 83 24.52 4.35 -35.72
C SER A 83 23.58 3.58 -34.79
N LEU A 84 23.53 2.25 -34.91
CA LEU A 84 22.72 1.38 -34.06
C LEU A 84 23.26 1.37 -32.62
N GLY A 85 24.58 1.29 -32.42
CA GLY A 85 25.18 1.42 -31.10
C GLY A 85 24.96 2.80 -30.48
N GLY A 86 25.13 3.86 -31.29
CA GLY A 86 24.93 5.25 -30.88
C GLY A 86 23.50 5.56 -30.46
N GLN A 87 22.49 4.99 -31.14
CA GLN A 87 21.07 5.14 -30.80
C GLN A 87 20.77 4.73 -29.35
N TYR A 88 21.45 3.72 -28.84
CA TYR A 88 21.28 3.25 -27.47
C TYR A 88 22.35 3.79 -26.52
N GLY A 89 23.11 4.82 -26.91
CA GLY A 89 24.10 5.47 -26.06
C GLY A 89 25.31 4.59 -25.73
N VAL A 90 25.67 3.64 -26.60
CA VAL A 90 26.90 2.83 -26.41
C VAL A 90 28.12 3.73 -26.59
N ARG A 91 28.91 3.90 -25.52
CA ARG A 91 30.11 4.75 -25.49
C ARG A 91 31.41 3.96 -25.34
N GLY A 92 31.32 2.65 -25.12
CA GLY A 92 32.46 1.77 -24.93
C GLY A 92 32.06 0.30 -25.00
N PHE A 93 33.05 -0.56 -25.25
CA PHE A 93 32.84 -1.99 -25.49
C PHE A 93 33.53 -2.86 -24.43
N PRO A 94 32.92 -4.00 -24.05
CA PRO A 94 31.58 -4.43 -24.40
C PRO A 94 30.54 -3.75 -23.51
N SER A 95 29.41 -3.33 -24.09
CA SER A 95 28.24 -2.85 -23.36
C SER A 95 27.11 -3.87 -23.48
N ILE A 96 26.50 -4.26 -22.35
CA ILE A 96 25.38 -5.20 -22.35
C ILE A 96 24.11 -4.43 -21.99
N LYS A 97 23.07 -4.59 -22.80
CA LYS A 97 21.78 -3.94 -22.60
C LYS A 97 20.66 -4.96 -22.49
N ILE A 98 19.68 -4.65 -21.65
CA ILE A 98 18.49 -5.47 -21.42
C ILE A 98 17.27 -4.77 -22.00
N PHE A 99 16.67 -5.42 -22.98
CA PHE A 99 15.48 -4.94 -23.70
C PHE A 99 14.24 -5.63 -23.11
N GLY A 100 13.68 -4.98 -22.07
CA GLY A 100 12.50 -5.41 -21.31
C GLY A 100 11.15 -5.15 -22.00
N ALA A 101 10.09 -4.89 -21.23
CA ALA A 101 8.77 -4.63 -21.81
C ALA A 101 8.75 -3.38 -22.71
N ASN A 102 9.45 -2.31 -22.33
CA ASN A 102 9.65 -1.14 -23.19
C ASN A 102 10.96 -1.30 -23.98
N LYS A 103 10.86 -1.71 -25.24
CA LYS A 103 12.01 -1.93 -26.13
C LYS A 103 12.75 -0.65 -26.52
N ASN A 104 12.12 0.51 -26.39
CA ASN A 104 12.69 1.80 -26.79
C ASN A 104 13.59 2.42 -25.70
N LYS A 105 13.53 1.91 -24.47
CA LYS A 105 14.34 2.36 -23.34
C LYS A 105 15.00 1.16 -22.67
N PRO A 106 16.03 0.55 -23.30
CA PRO A 106 16.73 -0.60 -22.71
C PRO A 106 17.57 -0.17 -21.50
N ASP A 107 17.64 -1.04 -20.50
CA ASP A 107 18.43 -0.84 -19.30
C ASP A 107 19.88 -1.32 -19.52
N ASP A 108 20.84 -0.66 -18.87
CA ASP A 108 22.24 -1.11 -18.90
C ASP A 108 22.46 -2.23 -17.86
N TYR A 109 23.07 -3.34 -18.30
CA TYR A 109 23.53 -4.37 -17.38
C TYR A 109 24.90 -3.99 -16.81
N GLN A 110 24.95 -3.78 -15.50
CA GLN A 110 26.17 -3.39 -14.76
C GLN A 110 26.71 -4.51 -13.86
N GLY A 111 26.19 -5.74 -13.99
CA GLY A 111 26.61 -6.87 -13.17
C GLY A 111 27.93 -7.49 -13.62
N GLY A 112 28.31 -8.59 -12.97
CA GLY A 112 29.51 -9.35 -13.32
C GLY A 112 29.45 -9.92 -14.74
N ARG A 113 30.60 -10.04 -15.40
CA ARG A 113 30.69 -10.49 -16.80
C ARG A 113 30.87 -12.00 -16.99
N SER A 114 30.75 -12.78 -15.91
CA SER A 114 30.74 -14.24 -16.00
C SER A 114 29.36 -14.74 -16.44
N SER A 115 29.32 -15.89 -17.11
CA SER A 115 28.06 -16.49 -17.57
C SER A 115 27.04 -16.65 -16.45
N GLN A 116 27.46 -17.07 -15.25
CA GLN A 116 26.59 -17.19 -14.07
C GLN A 116 25.99 -15.84 -13.65
N ALA A 117 26.81 -14.80 -13.52
CA ALA A 117 26.34 -13.48 -13.09
C ALA A 117 25.36 -12.85 -14.11
N ILE A 118 25.62 -13.07 -15.40
CA ILE A 118 24.74 -12.59 -16.48
C ILE A 118 23.41 -13.36 -16.48
N VAL A 119 23.45 -14.68 -16.31
CA VAL A 119 22.23 -15.53 -16.19
C VAL A 119 21.40 -15.10 -14.99
N ASP A 120 22.01 -14.90 -13.82
CA ASP A 120 21.31 -14.47 -12.61
C ASP A 120 20.67 -13.08 -12.78
N GLY A 121 21.38 -12.16 -13.42
CA GLY A 121 20.85 -10.83 -13.79
C GLY A 121 19.67 -10.91 -14.74
N ALA A 122 19.75 -11.76 -15.77
CA ALA A 122 18.68 -11.98 -16.73
C ALA A 122 17.44 -12.59 -16.07
N LEU A 123 17.61 -13.61 -15.23
CA LEU A 123 16.50 -14.26 -14.51
C LEU A 123 15.84 -13.33 -13.49
N ASN A 124 16.61 -12.48 -12.80
CA ASN A 124 16.05 -11.47 -11.91
C ASN A 124 15.23 -10.43 -12.69
N THR A 125 15.72 -9.98 -13.84
CA THR A 125 14.96 -9.07 -14.70
C THR A 125 13.69 -9.74 -15.24
N LEU A 126 13.77 -11.00 -15.64
CA LEU A 126 12.62 -11.77 -16.07
C LEU A 126 11.58 -11.93 -14.96
N ARG A 127 12.00 -12.22 -13.71
CA ARG A 127 11.09 -12.28 -12.56
C ARG A 127 10.38 -10.94 -12.32
N THR A 128 11.07 -9.82 -12.45
CA THR A 128 10.46 -8.48 -12.35
C THR A 128 9.42 -8.29 -13.46
N LEU A 129 9.77 -8.59 -14.71
CA LEU A 129 8.85 -8.46 -15.84
C LEU A 129 7.62 -9.37 -15.72
N VAL A 130 7.78 -10.58 -15.20
CA VAL A 130 6.65 -11.48 -14.93
C VAL A 130 5.76 -10.92 -13.82
N LYS A 131 6.33 -10.37 -12.75
CA LYS A 131 5.55 -9.71 -11.67
C LYS A 131 4.77 -8.51 -12.20
N ASP A 132 5.41 -7.66 -13.01
CA ASP A 132 4.78 -6.48 -13.62
C ASP A 132 3.64 -6.87 -14.57
N ARG A 133 3.81 -7.97 -15.33
CA ARG A 133 2.77 -8.52 -16.21
C ARG A 133 1.62 -9.15 -15.43
N MET A 134 1.91 -9.82 -14.30
CA MET A 134 0.90 -10.40 -13.43
C MET A 134 0.10 -9.33 -12.66
N SER A 135 0.66 -8.15 -12.42
CA SER A 135 -0.03 -7.06 -11.71
C SER A 135 -0.95 -6.20 -12.57
N GLY A 136 -1.09 -6.48 -13.88
CA GLY A 136 -2.11 -5.86 -14.74
C GLY A 136 -1.96 -4.35 -14.95
N SER A 137 -1.34 -3.96 -16.08
CA SER A 137 -1.24 -2.58 -16.64
C SER A 137 -0.31 -1.64 -15.87
N GLY A 138 0.68 -0.94 -16.44
CA GLY A 138 1.15 -0.78 -17.80
C GLY A 138 2.21 0.33 -17.81
N GLY A 139 3.46 0.00 -18.15
CA GLY A 139 4.48 0.90 -18.70
C GLY A 139 5.15 1.94 -17.79
N GLY A 140 6.46 1.80 -17.58
CA GLY A 140 7.36 2.93 -17.24
C GLY A 140 8.45 2.64 -16.22
N GLY A 141 9.47 1.86 -16.60
CA GLY A 141 10.55 1.43 -15.71
C GLY A 141 11.60 2.49 -15.34
N GLY A 142 12.34 2.15 -14.27
CA GLY A 142 13.65 2.73 -13.94
C GLY A 142 13.98 2.63 -12.45
N GLY A 143 14.51 1.49 -12.01
CA GLY A 143 14.95 1.28 -10.65
C GLY A 143 16.23 2.05 -10.29
N GLY A 144 16.08 3.02 -9.39
CA GLY A 144 17.13 3.45 -8.46
C GLY A 144 16.47 3.52 -7.08
N GLY A 145 16.90 2.65 -6.15
CA GLY A 145 16.49 2.67 -4.74
C GLY A 145 14.99 2.90 -4.50
N SER A 146 14.16 1.88 -4.68
CA SER A 146 12.86 1.79 -4.02
C SER A 146 11.99 3.07 -4.05
N LYS A 147 11.84 3.81 -5.16
CA LYS A 147 10.73 4.77 -5.36
C LYS A 147 9.36 4.09 -5.44
N LYS A 148 9.20 2.94 -4.79
CA LYS A 148 7.89 2.35 -4.55
C LYS A 148 7.10 3.43 -3.80
N ASN A 149 6.12 4.01 -4.47
CA ASN A 149 5.14 4.95 -3.90
C ASN A 149 5.55 6.43 -3.80
N VAL A 150 6.71 6.87 -4.30
CA VAL A 150 6.92 8.32 -4.55
C VAL A 150 6.27 8.66 -5.89
N VAL A 151 5.30 9.58 -5.88
CA VAL A 151 4.59 9.98 -7.10
C VAL A 151 5.35 11.11 -7.78
N GLU A 152 5.69 10.92 -9.06
CA GLU A 152 6.27 11.99 -9.87
C GLU A 152 5.18 13.00 -10.23
N LEU A 153 5.41 14.25 -9.85
CA LEU A 153 4.49 15.36 -10.04
C LEU A 153 5.04 16.33 -11.07
N THR A 154 4.18 16.70 -12.00
CA THR A 154 4.46 17.58 -13.14
C THR A 154 3.44 18.71 -13.19
N ASP A 155 3.70 19.76 -13.96
CA ASP A 155 2.72 20.85 -14.15
C ASP A 155 1.35 20.32 -14.64
N ASP A 156 1.33 19.22 -15.40
CA ASP A 156 0.10 18.64 -15.98
C ASP A 156 -0.74 17.82 -14.99
N ASN A 157 -0.11 17.26 -13.94
CA ASN A 157 -0.79 16.33 -13.04
C ASN A 157 -0.96 16.85 -11.62
N PHE A 158 -0.26 17.93 -11.25
CA PHE A 158 -0.17 18.41 -9.88
C PHE A 158 -1.54 18.76 -9.29
N ASP A 159 -2.33 19.60 -9.97
CA ASP A 159 -3.61 20.07 -9.45
C ASP A 159 -4.58 18.90 -9.23
N ARG A 160 -4.68 18.00 -10.22
CA ARG A 160 -5.54 16.82 -10.14
C ARG A 160 -5.12 15.84 -9.06
N LEU A 161 -3.82 15.57 -8.91
CA LEU A 161 -3.32 14.57 -7.98
C LEU A 161 -3.15 15.09 -6.56
N VAL A 162 -2.78 16.36 -6.40
CA VAL A 162 -2.47 16.96 -5.10
C VAL A 162 -3.67 17.74 -4.60
N LEU A 163 -4.10 18.77 -5.32
CA LEU A 163 -5.09 19.73 -4.84
C LEU A 163 -6.52 19.17 -4.84
N ASP A 164 -6.87 18.38 -5.86
CA ASP A 164 -8.22 17.83 -6.03
C ASP A 164 -8.42 16.45 -5.39
N SER A 165 -7.35 15.80 -4.91
CA SER A 165 -7.44 14.44 -4.36
C SER A 165 -8.24 14.35 -3.06
N GLY A 166 -8.23 15.43 -2.26
CA GLY A 166 -8.75 15.43 -0.89
C GLY A 166 -7.91 14.66 0.12
N GLU A 167 -6.76 14.14 -0.29
CA GLU A 167 -5.79 13.45 0.55
C GLU A 167 -4.64 14.40 0.93
N VAL A 168 -3.83 14.01 1.93
CA VAL A 168 -2.68 14.84 2.34
C VAL A 168 -1.45 14.50 1.51
N TRP A 169 -0.72 15.53 1.08
CA TRP A 169 0.49 15.36 0.29
C TRP A 169 1.69 16.05 0.93
N LEU A 170 2.81 15.35 0.97
CA LEU A 170 4.12 15.94 1.17
C LEU A 170 4.85 15.92 -0.18
N VAL A 171 5.27 17.07 -0.67
CA VAL A 171 5.91 17.18 -1.98
C VAL A 171 7.32 17.73 -1.85
N GLU A 172 8.29 16.97 -2.33
CA GLU A 172 9.68 17.40 -2.48
C GLU A 172 9.85 18.15 -3.81
N PHE A 173 10.30 19.39 -3.76
CA PHE A 173 10.83 20.13 -4.90
C PHE A 173 12.35 19.99 -4.93
N PHE A 174 12.87 19.33 -5.97
CA PHE A 174 14.29 18.95 -6.06
C PHE A 174 14.93 19.39 -7.38
N ALA A 175 16.26 19.27 -7.44
CA ALA A 175 17.05 19.39 -8.66
C ALA A 175 17.98 18.19 -8.81
N PRO A 176 18.13 17.60 -10.01
CA PRO A 176 18.82 16.31 -10.21
C PRO A 176 20.33 16.37 -9.93
N TRP A 177 20.92 17.56 -9.98
CA TRP A 177 22.33 17.80 -9.70
C TRP A 177 22.61 18.16 -8.23
N CYS A 178 21.57 18.40 -7.41
CA CYS A 178 21.73 18.82 -6.03
C CYS A 178 22.16 17.65 -5.12
N GLY A 179 23.31 17.78 -4.45
CA GLY A 179 23.83 16.76 -3.54
C GLY A 179 22.88 16.42 -2.38
N HIS A 180 22.28 17.44 -1.76
CA HIS A 180 21.32 17.21 -0.66
C HIS A 180 20.04 16.50 -1.11
N CYS A 181 19.58 16.72 -2.35
CA CYS A 181 18.44 15.99 -2.92
C CYS A 181 18.79 14.51 -3.12
N LYS A 182 19.98 14.23 -3.67
CA LYS A 182 20.46 12.85 -3.84
C LYS A 182 20.59 12.10 -2.51
N SER A 183 20.95 12.80 -1.43
CA SER A 183 20.98 12.21 -0.09
C SER A 183 19.59 11.95 0.50
N LEU A 184 18.60 12.79 0.18
CA LEU A 184 17.22 12.65 0.65
C LEU A 184 16.44 11.57 -0.11
N GLU A 185 16.69 11.41 -1.41
CA GLU A 185 15.99 10.47 -2.30
C GLU A 185 15.76 9.07 -1.70
N PRO A 186 16.76 8.35 -1.14
CA PRO A 186 16.52 7.03 -0.54
C PRO A 186 15.66 7.08 0.72
N GLU A 187 15.79 8.11 1.55
CA GLU A 187 14.99 8.29 2.76
C GLU A 187 13.54 8.65 2.41
N TRP A 188 13.34 9.53 1.41
CA TRP A 188 12.04 9.92 0.88
C TRP A 188 11.29 8.74 0.29
N ALA A 189 11.98 7.93 -0.51
CA ALA A 189 11.43 6.76 -1.16
C ALA A 189 11.01 5.67 -0.16
N ALA A 190 11.84 5.42 0.86
CA ALA A 190 11.50 4.51 1.93
C ALA A 190 10.34 5.03 2.80
N ALA A 191 10.30 6.34 3.08
CA ALA A 191 9.21 6.96 3.80
C ALA A 191 7.89 6.84 3.02
N ALA A 192 7.90 7.08 1.71
CA ALA A 192 6.71 7.01 0.87
C ALA A 192 6.03 5.63 0.92
N SER A 193 6.83 4.57 0.88
CA SER A 193 6.33 3.21 1.05
C SER A 193 5.70 2.96 2.42
N ALA A 194 6.39 3.36 3.50
CA ALA A 194 5.91 3.15 4.86
C ALA A 194 4.65 3.97 5.16
N VAL A 195 4.60 5.21 4.67
CA VAL A 195 3.46 6.12 4.84
C VAL A 195 2.24 5.58 4.09
N LYS A 196 2.39 5.16 2.84
CA LYS A 196 1.29 4.56 2.07
C LYS A 196 0.68 3.36 2.79
N GLU A 197 1.52 2.45 3.28
CA GLU A 197 1.07 1.26 4.01
C GLU A 197 0.35 1.62 5.33
N GLN A 198 0.96 2.50 6.14
CA GLN A 198 0.43 2.82 7.47
C GLN A 198 -0.80 3.73 7.45
N THR A 199 -0.96 4.54 6.40
CA THR A 199 -2.11 5.44 6.23
C THR A 199 -3.20 4.86 5.34
N LYS A 200 -3.06 3.60 4.88
CA LYS A 200 -3.95 2.99 3.88
C LYS A 200 -4.13 3.87 2.64
N ASP A 201 -3.02 4.41 2.13
CA ASP A 201 -2.97 5.25 0.93
C ASP A 201 -3.75 6.59 1.06
N LYS A 202 -3.75 7.18 2.26
CA LYS A 202 -4.40 8.47 2.57
C LYS A 202 -3.42 9.64 2.73
N VAL A 203 -2.12 9.33 2.83
CA VAL A 203 -1.07 10.34 2.77
C VAL A 203 -0.05 9.90 1.72
N HIS A 204 0.33 10.84 0.85
CA HIS A 204 1.20 10.57 -0.27
C HIS A 204 2.46 11.43 -0.23
N LEU A 205 3.56 10.87 -0.73
CA LEU A 205 4.79 11.60 -0.95
C LEU A 205 4.99 11.77 -2.46
N GLY A 206 5.12 13.01 -2.88
CA GLY A 206 5.37 13.40 -4.26
C GLY A 206 6.77 13.98 -4.45
N ALA A 207 7.23 14.03 -5.69
CA ALA A 207 8.47 14.69 -6.07
C ALA A 207 8.27 15.49 -7.37
N VAL A 208 8.73 16.74 -7.39
CA VAL A 208 8.73 17.65 -8.54
C VAL A 208 10.17 18.03 -8.87
N ASP A 209 10.62 17.74 -10.09
CA ASP A 209 11.86 18.33 -10.61
C ASP A 209 11.59 19.81 -10.94
N ALA A 210 11.97 20.69 -10.01
CA ALA A 210 11.74 22.13 -10.12
C ALA A 210 12.65 22.80 -11.17
N THR A 211 13.64 22.09 -11.72
CA THR A 211 14.47 22.60 -12.83
C THR A 211 13.76 22.47 -14.18
N VAL A 212 12.86 21.48 -14.29
CA VAL A 212 11.99 21.25 -15.44
C VAL A 212 10.66 21.98 -15.26
N HIS A 213 10.01 21.81 -14.10
CA HIS A 213 8.69 22.35 -13.77
C HIS A 213 8.78 23.71 -13.07
N GLN A 214 9.31 24.70 -13.78
CA GLN A 214 9.57 26.05 -13.23
C GLN A 214 8.27 26.80 -12.89
N GLY A 215 7.15 26.48 -13.54
CA GLY A 215 5.83 27.02 -13.24
C GLY A 215 5.39 26.68 -11.82
N LEU A 216 5.39 25.39 -11.47
CA LEU A 216 5.17 24.92 -10.10
C LEU A 216 6.18 25.52 -9.10
N ALA A 217 7.46 25.57 -9.46
CA ALA A 217 8.49 26.15 -8.58
C ALA A 217 8.21 27.63 -8.27
N SER A 218 7.79 28.41 -9.27
CA SER A 218 7.41 29.81 -9.09
C SER A 218 6.11 29.96 -8.29
N ARG A 219 5.08 29.17 -8.62
CA ARG A 219 3.77 29.18 -7.96
C ARG A 219 3.88 29.01 -6.45
N TYR A 220 4.77 28.12 -6.01
CA TYR A 220 4.98 27.82 -4.59
C TYR A 220 6.22 28.50 -4.00
N GLY A 221 6.85 29.43 -4.72
CA GLY A 221 7.95 30.24 -4.19
C GLY A 221 9.20 29.45 -3.79
N ILE A 222 9.56 28.42 -4.55
CA ILE A 222 10.73 27.58 -4.29
C ILE A 222 12.01 28.35 -4.61
N ARG A 223 12.86 28.56 -3.59
CA ARG A 223 14.10 29.38 -3.69
C ARG A 223 15.39 28.56 -3.54
N GLY A 224 15.28 27.28 -3.20
CA GLY A 224 16.42 26.41 -2.97
C GLY A 224 15.99 24.95 -2.93
N PHE A 225 16.96 24.03 -2.91
CA PHE A 225 16.70 22.60 -2.99
C PHE A 225 17.45 21.79 -1.91
N PRO A 226 16.85 20.70 -1.39
CA PRO A 226 15.43 20.37 -1.54
C PRO A 226 14.55 21.26 -0.66
N THR A 227 13.35 21.56 -1.12
CA THR A 227 12.28 22.18 -0.33
C THR A 227 11.09 21.22 -0.30
N ILE A 228 10.57 20.95 0.89
CA ILE A 228 9.42 20.06 1.07
C ILE A 228 8.23 20.90 1.52
N LYS A 229 7.08 20.73 0.86
CA LYS A 229 5.82 21.39 1.21
C LYS A 229 4.73 20.38 1.52
N ILE A 230 3.82 20.75 2.41
CA ILE A 230 2.67 19.97 2.83
C ILE A 230 1.43 20.62 2.21
N PHE A 231 0.58 19.81 1.59
CA PHE A 231 -0.67 20.21 0.97
C PHE A 231 -1.82 19.48 1.65
N LYS A 232 -2.82 20.25 2.09
CA LYS A 232 -4.07 19.78 2.70
C LYS A 232 -5.24 20.42 1.94
N LYS A 233 -6.35 19.70 1.82
CA LYS A 233 -7.50 20.19 1.07
C LYS A 233 -8.06 21.47 1.70
N GLY A 234 -8.15 22.54 0.91
CA GLY A 234 -8.76 23.81 1.36
C GLY A 234 -7.89 24.67 2.27
N GLU A 235 -6.61 24.31 2.44
CA GLU A 235 -5.64 25.08 3.23
C GLU A 235 -4.47 25.55 2.36
N GLU A 236 -3.80 26.62 2.78
CA GLU A 236 -2.58 27.10 2.13
C GLU A 236 -1.41 26.12 2.35
N PRO A 237 -0.52 25.91 1.37
CA PRO A 237 0.61 25.00 1.52
C PRO A 237 1.59 25.42 2.61
N GLU A 238 1.98 24.48 3.46
CA GLU A 238 2.89 24.72 4.59
C GLU A 238 4.30 24.20 4.27
N ASP A 239 5.35 24.89 4.76
CA ASP A 239 6.72 24.40 4.66
C ASP A 239 7.01 23.33 5.72
N TYR A 240 7.59 22.20 5.29
CA TYR A 240 8.05 21.17 6.21
C TYR A 240 9.35 21.59 6.91
N GLN A 241 9.29 21.68 8.25
CA GLN A 241 10.41 22.08 9.11
C GLN A 241 11.06 20.92 9.89
N GLY A 242 10.61 19.68 9.67
CA GLY A 242 11.14 18.51 10.36
C GLY A 242 12.47 18.01 9.80
N GLY A 243 13.05 16.99 10.44
CA GLY A 243 14.27 16.36 9.95
C GLY A 243 14.06 15.61 8.62
N ARG A 244 15.13 15.49 7.82
CA ARG A 244 15.09 14.91 6.47
C ARG A 244 15.54 13.45 6.43
N ILE A 245 15.27 12.73 7.51
CA ILE A 245 15.49 11.29 7.64
C ILE A 245 14.14 10.56 7.62
N ARG A 246 14.14 9.30 7.21
CA ARG A 246 12.91 8.49 7.03
C ARG A 246 12.00 8.52 8.26
N GLY A 247 12.55 8.40 9.46
CA GLY A 247 11.77 8.36 10.70
C GLY A 247 10.95 9.62 10.93
N ASP A 248 11.57 10.79 10.75
CA ASP A 248 10.92 12.09 10.98
C ASP A 248 9.85 12.37 9.93
N ILE A 249 10.12 12.00 8.67
CA ILE A 249 9.16 12.16 7.56
C ILE A 249 7.93 11.28 7.80
N ILE A 250 8.13 10.01 8.20
CA ILE A 250 7.02 9.10 8.53
C ILE A 250 6.22 9.66 9.71
N ALA A 251 6.89 10.07 10.79
CA ALA A 251 6.22 10.61 11.97
C ALA A 251 5.35 11.82 11.60
N ARG A 252 5.88 12.78 10.83
CA ARG A 252 5.09 13.93 10.39
C ARG A 252 3.93 13.54 9.49
N ALA A 253 4.12 12.61 8.56
CA ALA A 253 3.05 12.14 7.69
C ALA A 253 1.92 11.45 8.48
N LEU A 254 2.24 10.69 9.53
CA LEU A 254 1.25 10.06 10.41
C LEU A 254 0.50 11.08 11.27
N ASP A 255 1.18 12.13 11.75
CA ASP A 255 0.53 13.23 12.46
C ASP A 255 -0.45 13.95 11.54
N LEU A 256 -0.03 14.25 10.31
CA LEU A 256 -0.88 14.87 9.30
C LEU A 256 -2.08 13.99 8.93
N PHE A 257 -1.87 12.68 8.80
CA PHE A 257 -2.96 11.73 8.58
C PHE A 257 -4.00 11.80 9.70
N SER A 258 -3.52 11.84 10.94
CA SER A 258 -4.36 11.88 12.14
C SER A 258 -5.12 13.22 12.30
N ASP A 259 -4.49 14.33 11.89
CA ASP A 259 -5.08 15.67 11.97
C ASP A 259 -6.13 15.90 10.88
N ASN A 260 -5.98 15.26 9.71
CA ASN A 260 -6.90 15.35 8.57
C ASN A 260 -7.86 14.15 8.45
N ALA A 261 -7.87 13.25 9.44
CA ALA A 261 -8.79 12.12 9.47
C ALA A 261 -10.24 12.63 9.52
N ALA A 262 -11.12 11.97 8.79
CA ALA A 262 -12.55 12.24 8.85
C ALA A 262 -13.06 12.12 10.30
N PRO A 263 -14.10 12.88 10.68
CA PRO A 263 -14.73 12.72 11.99
C PRO A 263 -15.09 11.25 12.22
N PRO A 264 -14.86 10.71 13.43
CA PRO A 264 -15.15 9.32 13.72
C PRO A 264 -16.66 9.06 13.62
N GLU A 265 -17.02 7.97 12.96
CA GLU A 265 -18.40 7.51 12.89
C GLU A 265 -18.69 6.52 14.02
N LEU A 266 -19.79 6.75 14.74
CA LEU A 266 -20.34 5.83 15.74
C LEU A 266 -21.50 5.06 15.11
N LEU A 267 -21.27 3.79 14.78
CA LEU A 267 -22.26 2.97 14.06
C LEU A 267 -22.99 2.00 15.00
N GLU A 268 -24.27 1.79 14.74
CA GLU A 268 -25.05 0.74 15.39
C GLU A 268 -24.73 -0.63 14.75
N ILE A 269 -24.60 -1.68 15.56
CA ILE A 269 -24.37 -3.05 15.08
C ILE A 269 -25.69 -3.63 14.54
N LEU A 270 -26.01 -3.29 13.29
CA LEU A 270 -27.23 -3.76 12.61
C LEU A 270 -27.12 -5.17 12.04
N ASN A 271 -25.90 -5.59 11.69
CA ASN A 271 -25.61 -6.89 11.08
C ASN A 271 -24.11 -7.21 11.15
N ALA A 272 -23.76 -8.42 10.72
CA ALA A 272 -22.39 -8.93 10.75
C ALA A 272 -21.40 -8.08 9.92
N ASP A 273 -21.83 -7.46 8.82
CA ASP A 273 -20.96 -6.66 7.96
C ASP A 273 -20.51 -5.37 8.67
N VAL A 274 -21.39 -4.73 9.45
CA VAL A 274 -21.04 -3.53 10.21
C VAL A 274 -19.97 -3.84 11.25
N LEU A 275 -20.14 -4.92 12.02
CA LEU A 275 -19.14 -5.37 12.98
C LEU A 275 -17.81 -5.69 12.29
N LYS A 276 -17.88 -6.49 11.22
CA LYS A 276 -16.69 -7.00 10.52
C LYS A 276 -15.88 -5.86 9.90
N LYS A 277 -16.51 -5.01 9.08
CA LYS A 277 -15.84 -3.89 8.42
C LYS A 277 -15.18 -2.98 9.44
N THR A 278 -15.94 -2.58 10.47
CA THR A 278 -15.44 -1.67 11.49
C THR A 278 -14.32 -2.31 12.32
N CYS A 279 -14.47 -3.54 12.81
CA CYS A 279 -13.47 -4.12 13.71
C CYS A 279 -12.24 -4.70 13.00
N GLU A 280 -12.31 -5.07 11.72
CA GLU A 280 -11.16 -5.55 10.93
C GLU A 280 -10.32 -4.41 10.36
N ASP A 281 -10.95 -3.27 10.01
CA ASP A 281 -10.24 -2.14 9.42
C ASP A 281 -9.34 -1.40 10.41
N TYR A 282 -9.68 -1.41 11.70
CA TYR A 282 -8.95 -0.65 12.71
C TYR A 282 -8.06 -1.54 13.59
N GLN A 283 -7.14 -0.92 14.33
CA GLN A 283 -6.29 -1.66 15.28
C GLN A 283 -7.10 -2.09 16.52
N LEU A 284 -8.01 -1.22 16.96
CA LEU A 284 -8.94 -1.46 18.06
C LEU A 284 -10.34 -1.04 17.62
N CYS A 285 -11.31 -1.80 18.10
CA CYS A 285 -12.73 -1.58 17.90
C CYS A 285 -13.38 -1.44 19.28
N VAL A 286 -13.87 -0.24 19.60
CA VAL A 286 -14.56 0.04 20.86
C VAL A 286 -16.04 -0.22 20.65
N ILE A 287 -16.62 -1.09 21.46
CA ILE A 287 -18.03 -1.49 21.41
C ILE A 287 -18.68 -1.14 22.74
N ALA A 288 -19.77 -0.38 22.69
CA ALA A 288 -20.66 -0.18 23.83
C ALA A 288 -21.92 -1.02 23.70
N VAL A 289 -22.38 -1.59 24.81
CA VAL A 289 -23.68 -2.24 24.92
C VAL A 289 -24.51 -1.37 25.85
N LEU A 290 -25.49 -0.67 25.28
CA LEU A 290 -26.31 0.32 25.97
C LEU A 290 -27.58 -0.33 26.55
N PRO A 291 -28.15 0.19 27.65
CA PRO A 291 -29.41 -0.30 28.17
C PRO A 291 -30.52 -0.32 27.10
N HIS A 292 -31.50 -1.18 27.32
CA HIS A 292 -32.67 -1.28 26.45
C HIS A 292 -33.40 0.06 26.39
N ILE A 293 -34.04 0.38 25.26
CA ILE A 293 -34.67 1.69 25.06
C ILE A 293 -35.77 1.96 26.08
N LEU A 294 -36.48 0.93 26.53
CA LEU A 294 -37.52 1.03 27.56
C LEU A 294 -37.00 1.43 28.94
N ASP A 295 -35.72 1.17 29.24
CA ASP A 295 -35.13 1.48 30.55
C ASP A 295 -34.67 2.94 30.65
N THR A 296 -34.27 3.52 29.52
CA THR A 296 -33.56 4.82 29.49
C THR A 296 -34.24 5.89 28.66
N GLY A 297 -35.14 5.49 27.76
CA GLY A 297 -35.69 6.34 26.71
C GLY A 297 -34.62 6.84 25.73
N ALA A 298 -35.08 7.55 24.71
CA ALA A 298 -34.26 8.17 23.68
C ALA A 298 -33.29 9.18 24.29
N ALA A 299 -33.73 9.95 25.29
CA ALA A 299 -32.88 10.93 25.98
C ALA A 299 -31.69 10.26 26.69
N GLY A 300 -31.94 9.16 27.43
CA GLY A 300 -30.89 8.42 28.11
C GLY A 300 -29.91 7.78 27.13
N ARG A 301 -30.42 7.11 26.08
CA ARG A 301 -29.59 6.56 24.99
C ARG A 301 -28.71 7.62 24.34
N ASN A 302 -29.29 8.74 23.93
CA ASN A 302 -28.56 9.84 23.30
C ASN A 302 -27.46 10.40 24.21
N SER A 303 -27.67 10.45 25.53
CA SER A 303 -26.63 10.89 26.47
C SER A 303 -25.41 9.95 26.47
N TYR A 304 -25.61 8.64 26.37
CA TYR A 304 -24.50 7.69 26.26
C TYR A 304 -23.78 7.80 24.92
N LEU A 305 -24.53 7.95 23.83
CA LEU A 305 -23.98 8.15 22.49
C LEU A 305 -23.15 9.44 22.41
N GLU A 306 -23.59 10.52 23.07
CA GLU A 306 -22.83 11.77 23.16
C GLU A 306 -21.49 11.58 23.87
N VAL A 307 -21.47 10.86 24.99
CA VAL A 307 -20.22 10.52 25.69
C VAL A 307 -19.30 9.70 24.80
N MET A 308 -19.83 8.73 24.07
CA MET A 308 -19.05 7.94 23.11
C MET A 308 -18.47 8.81 22.00
N MET A 309 -19.26 9.69 21.41
CA MET A 309 -18.81 10.61 20.36
C MET A 309 -17.71 11.55 20.85
N LYS A 310 -17.83 12.10 22.06
CA LYS A 310 -16.76 12.92 22.68
C LYS A 310 -15.47 12.11 22.84
N MET A 311 -15.56 10.86 23.27
CA MET A 311 -14.38 9.99 23.38
C MET A 311 -13.82 9.62 22.02
N ALA A 312 -14.66 9.36 21.02
CA ALA A 312 -14.25 9.12 19.65
C ALA A 312 -13.46 10.29 19.08
N GLU A 313 -13.96 11.52 19.24
CA GLU A 313 -13.27 12.73 18.80
C GLU A 313 -11.95 12.95 19.54
N LYS A 314 -11.94 12.77 20.87
CA LYS A 314 -10.73 12.88 21.70
C LYS A 314 -9.64 11.90 21.28
N TYR A 315 -10.02 10.70 20.82
CA TYR A 315 -9.11 9.63 20.40
C TYR A 315 -9.02 9.48 18.88
N LYS A 316 -9.49 10.45 18.08
CA LYS A 316 -9.52 10.35 16.60
C LYS A 316 -8.18 10.00 15.99
N LYS A 317 -7.08 10.54 16.56
CA LYS A 317 -5.70 10.26 16.12
C LYS A 317 -5.28 8.80 16.27
N LYS A 318 -6.03 8.01 17.04
CA LYS A 318 -5.77 6.57 17.22
C LYS A 318 -6.46 5.71 16.15
N MET A 319 -7.35 6.29 15.33
CA MET A 319 -8.06 5.59 14.25
C MET A 319 -8.70 4.30 14.75
N TRP A 320 -9.48 4.38 15.82
CA TRP A 320 -10.24 3.25 16.35
C TRP A 320 -11.64 3.21 15.76
N GLY A 321 -12.17 2.00 15.60
CA GLY A 321 -13.58 1.81 15.25
C GLY A 321 -14.48 2.01 16.46
N TRP A 322 -15.66 2.58 16.25
CA TRP A 322 -16.63 2.86 17.31
C TRP A 322 -17.98 2.27 16.95
N LEU A 323 -18.46 1.36 17.79
CA LEU A 323 -19.71 0.66 17.61
C LEU A 323 -20.54 0.72 18.88
N TRP A 324 -21.86 0.65 18.71
CA TRP A 324 -22.77 0.41 19.81
C TRP A 324 -23.86 -0.57 19.44
N THR A 325 -24.47 -1.21 20.43
CA THR A 325 -25.65 -2.05 20.28
C THR A 325 -26.55 -1.88 21.50
N GLU A 326 -27.84 -2.10 21.33
CA GLU A 326 -28.75 -2.29 22.45
C GLU A 326 -28.47 -3.61 23.17
N ALA A 327 -28.61 -3.60 24.49
CA ALA A 327 -28.56 -4.78 25.34
C ALA A 327 -29.61 -5.82 24.93
N GLY A 328 -29.19 -7.05 24.75
CA GLY A 328 -30.06 -8.16 24.34
C GLY A 328 -30.21 -8.30 22.82
N ALA A 329 -29.89 -7.28 22.03
CA ALA A 329 -29.96 -7.36 20.57
C ALA A 329 -28.90 -8.34 20.00
N GLN A 330 -27.72 -8.39 20.62
CA GLN A 330 -26.56 -9.16 20.15
C GLN A 330 -26.05 -10.13 21.23
N MET A 331 -26.92 -11.04 21.70
CA MET A 331 -26.63 -11.93 22.82
C MET A 331 -25.34 -12.76 22.68
N GLU A 332 -25.04 -13.27 21.48
CA GLU A 332 -23.81 -14.05 21.24
C GLU A 332 -22.54 -13.18 21.34
N LEU A 333 -22.62 -11.92 20.90
CA LEU A 333 -21.54 -10.94 21.06
C LEU A 333 -21.31 -10.63 22.53
N GLU A 334 -22.39 -10.36 23.27
CA GLU A 334 -22.33 -10.06 24.69
C GLU A 334 -21.72 -11.23 25.49
N ALA A 335 -22.22 -12.44 25.27
CA ALA A 335 -21.69 -13.64 25.90
C ALA A 335 -20.20 -13.87 25.59
N SER A 336 -19.79 -13.68 24.33
CA SER A 336 -18.40 -13.87 23.89
C SER A 336 -17.42 -12.84 24.46
N LEU A 337 -17.94 -11.71 24.93
CA LEU A 337 -17.19 -10.61 25.54
C LEU A 337 -17.37 -10.57 27.07
N GLY A 338 -18.08 -11.54 27.65
CA GLY A 338 -18.37 -11.58 29.08
C GLY A 338 -19.24 -10.42 29.57
N ILE A 339 -20.06 -9.85 28.69
CA ILE A 339 -21.04 -8.80 28.98
C ILE A 339 -22.37 -9.46 29.38
N GLY A 340 -23.12 -8.82 30.28
CA GLY A 340 -24.41 -9.29 30.80
C GLY A 340 -24.41 -9.60 32.30
N GLY A 341 -23.24 -9.86 32.89
CA GLY A 341 -23.13 -10.15 34.33
C GLY A 341 -23.09 -8.92 35.25
N PHE A 342 -22.65 -7.77 34.75
CA PHE A 342 -22.40 -6.55 35.55
C PHE A 342 -23.43 -5.43 35.29
N GLY A 343 -24.44 -5.69 34.46
CA GLY A 343 -25.42 -4.69 34.02
C GLY A 343 -24.95 -3.82 32.86
N TYR A 344 -25.84 -2.92 32.43
CA TYR A 344 -25.63 -1.99 31.32
C TYR A 344 -25.67 -0.54 31.85
N PRO A 345 -24.99 0.42 31.19
CA PRO A 345 -24.16 0.26 30.00
C PRO A 345 -22.83 -0.47 30.25
N ALA A 346 -22.39 -1.25 29.27
CA ALA A 346 -21.10 -1.94 29.27
C ALA A 346 -20.25 -1.48 28.08
N MET A 347 -18.92 -1.58 28.20
CA MET A 347 -18.00 -1.24 27.11
C MET A 347 -16.84 -2.22 27.03
N THR A 348 -16.42 -2.51 25.81
CA THR A 348 -15.23 -3.32 25.54
C THR A 348 -14.43 -2.76 24.37
N ALA A 349 -13.12 -3.02 24.36
CA ALA A 349 -12.27 -2.75 23.22
C ALA A 349 -11.70 -4.07 22.70
N ILE A 350 -11.93 -4.37 21.43
CA ILE A 350 -11.52 -5.61 20.77
C ILE A 350 -10.38 -5.33 19.80
N ASN A 351 -9.40 -6.22 19.78
CA ASN A 351 -8.43 -6.35 18.69
C ASN A 351 -8.78 -7.61 17.88
N ALA A 352 -9.46 -7.43 16.74
CA ALA A 352 -9.94 -8.54 15.91
C ALA A 352 -8.78 -9.39 15.35
N ARG A 353 -7.61 -8.80 15.09
CA ARG A 353 -6.42 -9.52 14.60
C ARG A 353 -5.81 -10.46 15.64
N LYS A 354 -5.81 -10.06 16.91
CA LYS A 354 -5.28 -10.85 18.02
C LYS A 354 -6.34 -11.69 18.73
N MET A 355 -7.61 -11.53 18.37
CA MET A 355 -8.77 -12.12 19.05
C MET A 355 -8.73 -11.89 20.57
N LYS A 356 -8.36 -10.67 20.97
CA LYS A 356 -8.31 -10.24 22.37
C LYS A 356 -9.23 -9.06 22.60
N PHE A 357 -9.83 -9.01 23.78
CA PHE A 357 -10.61 -7.87 24.21
C PHE A 357 -10.25 -7.43 25.62
N ALA A 358 -10.58 -6.18 25.95
CA ALA A 358 -10.54 -5.66 27.30
C ALA A 358 -11.91 -5.10 27.66
N LEU A 359 -12.37 -5.34 28.88
CA LEU A 359 -13.64 -4.84 29.38
C LEU A 359 -13.39 -3.56 30.21
N LEU A 360 -14.24 -2.56 30.04
CA LEU A 360 -14.29 -1.39 30.91
C LEU A 360 -14.73 -1.86 32.31
N LYS A 361 -13.85 -1.68 33.29
CA LYS A 361 -14.15 -1.98 34.71
C LYS A 361 -14.57 -0.74 35.51
N GLY A 362 -14.32 0.44 34.97
CA GLY A 362 -14.69 1.73 35.58
C GLY A 362 -16.12 2.13 35.23
N SER A 363 -16.48 3.37 35.58
CA SER A 363 -17.78 3.93 35.22
C SER A 363 -17.89 4.22 33.72
N PHE A 364 -19.09 4.05 33.17
CA PHE A 364 -19.43 4.52 31.83
C PHE A 364 -19.64 6.04 31.86
N SER A 365 -18.53 6.78 31.93
CA SER A 365 -18.48 8.24 31.98
C SER A 365 -17.30 8.73 31.15
N GLU A 366 -17.26 10.04 30.83
CA GLU A 366 -16.11 10.62 30.12
C GLU A 366 -14.78 10.31 30.81
N THR A 367 -14.73 10.41 32.14
CA THR A 367 -13.52 10.10 32.93
C THR A 367 -13.19 8.61 32.90
N GLY A 368 -14.15 7.73 33.19
CA GLY A 368 -13.91 6.29 33.27
C GLY A 368 -13.54 5.67 31.93
N ILE A 369 -14.20 6.10 30.85
CA ILE A 369 -13.87 5.69 29.49
C ILE A 369 -12.51 6.25 29.08
N HIS A 370 -12.21 7.51 29.39
CA HIS A 370 -10.90 8.10 29.10
C HIS A 370 -9.76 7.33 29.78
N GLU A 371 -9.87 7.00 31.06
CA GLU A 371 -8.85 6.22 31.79
C GLU A 371 -8.64 4.85 31.15
N PHE A 372 -9.73 4.14 30.86
CA PHE A 372 -9.70 2.84 30.19
C PHE A 372 -9.01 2.89 28.82
N LEU A 373 -9.43 3.82 27.95
CA LEU A 373 -8.88 3.96 26.61
C LEU A 373 -7.42 4.44 26.64
N ARG A 374 -7.07 5.33 27.58
CA ARG A 374 -5.69 5.78 27.78
C ARG A 374 -4.80 4.60 28.16
N ASP A 375 -5.22 3.75 29.09
CA ASP A 375 -4.45 2.58 29.51
C ASP A 375 -4.22 1.61 28.34
N LEU A 376 -5.26 1.34 27.56
CA LEU A 376 -5.13 0.53 26.34
C LEU A 376 -4.16 1.13 25.32
N SER A 377 -4.15 2.46 25.18
CA SER A 377 -3.26 3.15 24.23
C SER A 377 -1.78 2.99 24.55
N VAL A 378 -1.43 2.70 25.80
CA VAL A 378 -0.06 2.43 26.26
C VAL A 378 0.19 0.95 26.56
N GLY A 379 -0.73 0.06 26.14
CA GLY A 379 -0.60 -1.39 26.32
C GLY A 379 -0.80 -1.86 27.77
N ARG A 380 -1.44 -1.05 28.61
CA ARG A 380 -1.84 -1.43 29.97
C ARG A 380 -3.29 -1.91 29.95
N GLY A 381 -3.61 -2.84 30.83
CA GLY A 381 -4.96 -3.39 30.97
C GLY A 381 -4.99 -4.91 30.91
N SER A 382 -5.94 -5.50 31.64
CA SER A 382 -6.20 -6.93 31.59
C SER A 382 -6.95 -7.24 30.28
N THR A 383 -6.46 -8.23 29.54
CA THR A 383 -7.09 -8.69 28.30
C THR A 383 -7.56 -10.13 28.46
N ALA A 384 -8.68 -10.45 27.81
CA ALA A 384 -9.21 -11.80 27.69
C ALA A 384 -9.28 -12.19 26.21
N THR A 385 -9.37 -13.49 25.93
CA THR A 385 -9.58 -14.01 24.58
C THR A 385 -11.06 -13.95 24.23
N VAL A 386 -11.38 -13.49 23.03
CA VAL A 386 -12.76 -13.56 22.50
C VAL A 386 -13.16 -15.04 22.39
N GLY A 387 -14.37 -15.38 22.86
CA GLY A 387 -14.87 -16.75 22.85
C GLY A 387 -14.78 -17.42 21.47
N GLY A 388 -14.25 -18.65 21.42
CA GLY A 388 -14.19 -19.44 20.18
C GLY A 388 -13.12 -19.03 19.15
N GLY A 389 -12.30 -18.01 19.42
CA GLY A 389 -11.20 -17.62 18.53
C GLY A 389 -11.62 -17.00 17.19
N ALA A 390 -12.89 -16.65 17.05
CA ALA A 390 -13.46 -15.94 15.90
C ALA A 390 -14.39 -14.82 16.38
N LEU A 391 -14.73 -13.87 15.50
CA LEU A 391 -15.76 -12.89 15.82
C LEU A 391 -17.11 -13.62 16.01
N PRO A 392 -17.89 -13.26 17.03
CA PRO A 392 -19.16 -13.91 17.32
C PRO A 392 -20.20 -13.62 16.23
N LYS A 393 -21.23 -14.47 16.15
CA LYS A 393 -22.33 -14.26 15.22
C LYS A 393 -23.11 -13.03 15.64
N ILE A 394 -23.56 -12.27 14.64
CA ILE A 394 -24.36 -11.05 14.81
C ILE A 394 -25.72 -11.26 14.16
N ASN A 395 -26.76 -10.92 14.90
CA ASN A 395 -28.14 -10.92 14.43
C ASN A 395 -28.40 -9.68 13.57
N SER A 396 -29.26 -9.82 12.58
CA SER A 396 -29.78 -8.66 11.85
C SER A 396 -30.85 -7.99 12.70
N VAL A 397 -30.72 -6.70 12.93
CA VAL A 397 -31.69 -5.88 13.66
C VAL A 397 -32.05 -4.63 12.87
N ASP A 398 -33.26 -4.13 13.09
CA ASP A 398 -33.68 -2.86 12.51
C ASP A 398 -32.96 -1.70 13.20
N ALA A 399 -32.63 -0.67 12.41
CA ALA A 399 -31.97 0.51 12.95
C ALA A 399 -32.90 1.25 13.92
N TRP A 400 -32.33 1.75 15.01
CA TRP A 400 -33.09 2.55 15.95
C TRP A 400 -33.66 3.80 15.26
N ASP A 401 -34.96 4.02 15.41
CA ASP A 401 -35.70 5.11 14.76
C ASP A 401 -35.51 6.49 15.41
N GLY A 402 -34.71 6.54 16.49
CA GLY A 402 -34.42 7.74 17.26
C GLY A 402 -35.49 8.10 18.30
N LYS A 403 -36.50 7.24 18.52
CA LYS A 403 -37.62 7.50 19.44
C LYS A 403 -37.59 6.61 20.68
N ASP A 404 -38.45 6.93 21.64
CA ASP A 404 -38.69 6.08 22.81
C ASP A 404 -39.31 4.74 22.37
N GLY A 405 -39.01 3.68 23.12
CA GLY A 405 -39.65 2.39 22.90
C GLY A 405 -41.10 2.42 23.37
N GLU A 406 -41.97 1.77 22.61
CA GLU A 406 -43.34 1.52 23.03
C GLU A 406 -43.42 0.13 23.66
N LEU A 407 -44.09 0.03 24.82
CA LEU A 407 -44.41 -1.28 25.37
C LEU A 407 -45.37 -1.98 24.41
N PRO A 408 -45.19 -3.30 24.17
CA PRO A 408 -46.18 -4.05 23.42
C PRO A 408 -47.54 -3.86 24.09
N VAL A 409 -48.58 -3.59 23.28
CA VAL A 409 -49.94 -3.54 23.78
C VAL A 409 -50.21 -4.91 24.39
N VAL A 410 -50.39 -4.95 25.71
CA VAL A 410 -50.85 -6.15 26.38
C VAL A 410 -52.30 -6.28 25.94
N ASP A 411 -52.58 -7.15 24.97
CA ASP A 411 -53.95 -7.59 24.76
C ASP A 411 -54.39 -8.16 26.10
N ASP A 412 -55.37 -7.53 26.73
CA ASP A 412 -56.00 -8.04 27.95
C ASP A 412 -56.49 -9.45 27.61
N TYR A 413 -55.72 -10.46 28.02
CA TYR A 413 -56.14 -11.84 27.92
C TYR A 413 -57.43 -11.93 28.73
N ASP A 414 -58.56 -12.13 28.05
CA ASP A 414 -59.85 -12.30 28.70
C ASP A 414 -59.81 -13.61 29.50
N LEU A 415 -59.53 -13.48 30.80
CA LEU A 415 -59.49 -14.60 31.73
C LEU A 415 -60.89 -15.14 32.04
N SER A 416 -61.96 -14.63 31.40
CA SER A 416 -63.32 -15.18 31.53
C SER A 416 -63.46 -16.60 31.01
N ASP A 417 -62.57 -17.05 30.12
CA ASP A 417 -62.59 -18.39 29.52
C ASP A 417 -61.72 -19.40 30.28
N VAL A 418 -61.12 -19.01 31.41
CA VAL A 418 -60.42 -19.94 32.30
C VAL A 418 -61.43 -20.53 33.27
N ASP A 419 -62.11 -21.59 32.85
CA ASP A 419 -62.84 -22.47 33.76
C ASP A 419 -61.83 -23.13 34.71
N LEU A 420 -61.78 -22.64 35.95
CA LEU A 420 -61.13 -23.34 37.05
C LEU A 420 -62.02 -24.54 37.39
N ASP A 421 -61.66 -25.72 36.89
CA ASP A 421 -62.29 -26.98 37.32
C ASP A 421 -62.09 -27.15 38.84
N ASP A 422 -63.13 -26.81 39.61
CA ASP A 422 -63.27 -27.01 41.06
C ASP A 422 -63.47 -28.50 41.43
N ASP A 423 -62.77 -29.42 40.74
CA ASP A 423 -62.94 -30.86 40.95
C ASP A 423 -61.62 -31.64 40.90
N ILE A 424 -60.78 -31.42 41.92
CA ILE A 424 -59.96 -32.52 42.46
C ILE A 424 -60.29 -32.66 43.94
N GLY A 425 -61.23 -33.58 44.16
CA GLY A 425 -61.81 -33.91 45.44
C GLY A 425 -60.85 -34.43 46.49
N LYS A 426 -61.35 -34.31 47.71
CA LYS A 426 -60.95 -35.00 48.93
C LYS A 426 -60.71 -36.50 48.69
N GLU A 427 -59.48 -36.95 48.84
CA GLU A 427 -59.02 -38.31 49.24
C GLU A 427 -57.47 -38.22 49.19
N GLU A 428 -56.65 -38.43 50.23
CA GLU A 428 -56.77 -39.04 51.54
C GLU A 428 -55.93 -38.24 52.55
N LEU A 429 -56.24 -38.46 53.83
CA LEU A 429 -55.59 -37.94 55.05
C LEU A 429 -54.16 -38.44 55.25
#